data_AF-A0AAQ4CMW8-F1
#
_entry.id   AF-A0AAQ4CMW8-F1
#
_cell.length_a   1.000
_cell.length_b   1.000
_cell.length_c   1.000
_cell.angle_alpha   90.00
_cell.angle_beta   90.00
_cell.angle_gamma   90.00
#
_symmetry.space_group_name_H-M   'P 1'
#
loop_
_entity.id
_entity.type
_entity.pdbx_description
1 polymer ?
#
loop_
_entity_poly.entity_id
_entity_poly.type
_entity_poly.pdbx_seq_one_letter_code
_entity_poly.pdbx_strand_id
1 'polypeptide(L)'
;MIRNSLRDEGIDLSRIFIIPIPDILMNSVWAYHVSTYTPKFDVVFARNPLVIRIFKEAGYKVEVPPPFNREKYNSTYIRRLIILNENWSELVPKAVYDFIIKNKGDQRLREIVGTDK
;
A
#
# COMPACT_ATOMS: atom_id res chain seq x y z
N MET A 1 3.56 -4.96 8.70
CA MET A 1 2.15 -4.74 8.33
C MET A 1 1.68 -5.82 7.37
N ILE A 2 1.92 -5.71 6.04
CA ILE A 2 1.39 -6.62 5.00
C ILE A 2 1.59 -8.11 5.32
N ARG A 3 2.84 -8.55 5.54
CA ARG A 3 3.15 -9.97 5.81
C ARG A 3 2.37 -10.55 7.00
N ASN A 4 2.29 -9.81 8.10
CA ASN A 4 1.62 -10.27 9.31
C ASN A 4 0.11 -10.32 9.09
N SER A 5 -0.47 -9.33 8.39
CA SER A 5 -1.90 -9.34 8.05
C SER A 5 -2.26 -10.57 7.21
N LEU A 6 -1.48 -10.86 6.16
CA LEU A 6 -1.73 -12.03 5.33
C LEU A 6 -1.64 -13.33 6.13
N ARG A 7 -0.64 -13.44 7.01
CA ARG A 7 -0.44 -14.61 7.87
C ARG A 7 -1.59 -14.79 8.86
N ASP A 8 -2.03 -13.71 9.51
CA ASP A 8 -3.07 -13.76 10.54
C ASP A 8 -4.44 -14.12 9.91
N GLU A 9 -4.67 -13.77 8.65
CA GLU A 9 -5.84 -14.18 7.85
C GLU A 9 -5.68 -15.59 7.21
N GLY A 10 -4.61 -16.32 7.53
CA GLY A 10 -4.39 -17.69 7.03
C GLY A 10 -4.03 -17.77 5.55
N ILE A 11 -3.57 -16.68 4.93
CA ILE A 11 -3.16 -16.67 3.52
C ILE A 11 -1.78 -17.31 3.38
N ASP A 12 -1.69 -18.29 2.47
CA ASP A 12 -0.45 -18.99 2.17
C ASP A 12 0.61 -18.05 1.57
N LEU A 13 1.64 -17.75 2.36
CA LEU A 13 2.73 -16.85 2.00
C LEU A 13 3.67 -17.46 0.95
N SER A 14 3.65 -18.78 0.71
CA SER A 14 4.48 -19.39 -0.33
C SER A 14 4.13 -18.89 -1.74
N ARG A 15 2.92 -18.33 -1.89
CA ARG A 15 2.38 -17.78 -3.14
C ARG A 15 2.58 -16.28 -3.30
N ILE A 16 3.26 -15.61 -2.35
CA ILE A 16 3.30 -14.15 -2.28
C ILE A 16 4.73 -13.65 -2.06
N PHE A 17 5.18 -12.75 -2.93
CA PHE A 17 6.37 -11.94 -2.73
C PHE A 17 5.99 -10.53 -2.28
N ILE A 18 6.63 -10.03 -1.23
CA ILE A 18 6.49 -8.64 -0.75
C ILE A 18 7.81 -7.95 -0.98
N ILE A 19 7.86 -7.08 -2.00
CA ILE A 19 9.11 -6.49 -2.50
C ILE A 19 9.01 -4.97 -2.37
N PRO A 20 9.86 -4.32 -1.56
CA PRO A 20 9.94 -2.86 -1.53
C PRO A 20 10.64 -2.37 -2.80
N ILE A 21 10.00 -1.44 -3.52
CA ILE A 21 10.55 -0.85 -4.74
C ILE A 21 10.67 0.66 -4.52
N PRO A 22 11.88 1.24 -4.61
CA PRO A 22 12.07 2.68 -4.48
C PRO A 22 11.55 3.39 -5.74
N ASP A 23 10.93 4.56 -5.55
CA ASP A 23 10.51 5.44 -6.65
C ASP A 23 11.73 6.01 -7.39
N ILE A 24 11.52 6.34 -8.67
CA ILE A 24 12.50 7.00 -9.53
C ILE A 24 11.85 8.19 -10.23
N LEU A 25 12.66 9.17 -10.64
CA LEU A 25 12.18 10.38 -11.31
C LEU A 25 11.92 10.19 -12.81
N MET A 26 12.08 8.97 -13.34
CA MET A 26 11.96 8.65 -14.76
C MET A 26 10.83 7.64 -15.00
N ASN A 27 9.62 8.16 -15.23
CA ASN A 27 8.42 7.35 -15.45
C ASN A 27 8.53 6.39 -16.64
N SER A 28 9.25 6.79 -17.71
CA SER A 28 9.38 6.00 -18.94
C SER A 28 10.04 4.64 -18.74
N VAL A 29 10.87 4.49 -17.70
CA VAL A 29 11.54 3.21 -17.38
C VAL A 29 10.93 2.51 -16.18
N TRP A 30 9.83 3.01 -15.62
CA TRP A 30 9.27 2.47 -14.38
C TRP A 30 8.87 1.00 -14.47
N ALA A 31 8.27 0.56 -15.59
CA ALA A 31 7.94 -0.85 -15.78
C ALA A 31 9.19 -1.75 -15.78
N TYR A 32 10.27 -1.30 -16.42
CA TYR A 32 11.55 -1.99 -16.40
C TYR A 32 12.16 -1.99 -15.00
N HIS A 33 12.17 -0.85 -14.31
CA HIS A 33 12.65 -0.73 -12.93
C HIS A 33 11.91 -1.66 -11.98
N VAL A 34 10.58 -1.78 -12.09
CA VAL A 34 9.83 -2.78 -11.31
C VAL A 34 10.30 -4.20 -11.64
N SER A 35 10.47 -4.53 -12.92
CA SER A 35 10.88 -5.88 -13.35
C SER A 35 12.28 -6.31 -12.89
N THR A 36 13.18 -5.37 -12.57
CA THR A 36 14.51 -5.74 -12.04
C THR A 36 14.46 -6.14 -10.56
N TYR A 37 13.44 -5.68 -9.82
CA TYR A 37 13.25 -6.03 -8.41
C TYR A 37 12.37 -7.26 -8.21
N THR A 38 11.52 -7.61 -9.18
CA THR A 38 10.51 -8.66 -9.02
C THR A 38 10.82 -9.92 -9.84
N PRO A 39 10.28 -11.09 -9.46
CA PRO A 39 10.18 -12.23 -10.37
C PRO A 39 9.43 -11.85 -11.64
N LYS A 40 9.52 -12.69 -12.68
CA LYS A 40 8.70 -12.53 -13.89
C LYS A 40 7.22 -12.54 -13.53
N PHE A 41 6.44 -11.67 -14.18
CA PHE A 41 5.00 -11.54 -14.00
C PHE A 41 4.32 -11.25 -15.34
N ASP A 42 3.07 -11.68 -15.48
CA ASP A 42 2.32 -11.58 -16.73
C ASP A 42 1.22 -10.50 -16.68
N VAL A 43 0.67 -10.23 -15.50
CA VAL A 43 -0.49 -9.34 -15.31
C VAL A 43 -0.22 -8.33 -14.19
N VAL A 44 -0.56 -7.07 -14.45
CA VAL A 44 -0.45 -5.97 -13.49
C VAL A 44 -1.84 -5.51 -13.08
N PHE A 45 -2.10 -5.50 -11.77
CA PHE A 45 -3.34 -4.94 -11.22
C PHE A 45 -3.12 -3.49 -10.79
N ALA A 46 -3.74 -2.53 -11.48
CA ALA A 46 -3.56 -1.11 -11.21
C ALA A 46 -4.83 -0.30 -11.42
N ARG A 47 -4.93 0.83 -10.71
CA ARG A 47 -5.97 1.84 -10.93
C ARG A 47 -5.43 3.22 -11.27
N ASN A 48 -4.16 3.47 -10.95
CA ASN A 48 -3.53 4.76 -11.23
C ASN A 48 -3.35 4.90 -12.75
N PRO A 49 -3.89 5.95 -13.39
CA PRO A 49 -3.82 6.11 -14.85
C PRO A 49 -2.39 6.11 -15.41
N LEU A 50 -1.43 6.68 -14.68
CA LEU A 50 -0.02 6.72 -15.07
C LEU A 50 0.58 5.31 -15.06
N VAL A 51 0.38 4.55 -13.99
CA VAL A 51 0.84 3.15 -13.89
C VAL A 51 0.23 2.30 -15.02
N ILE A 52 -1.08 2.45 -15.27
CA ILE A 52 -1.75 1.72 -16.35
C ILE A 52 -1.14 2.05 -17.71
N ARG A 53 -0.89 3.34 -18.00
CA ARG A 53 -0.30 3.79 -19.26
C ARG A 53 1.09 3.18 -19.46
N ILE A 54 1.97 3.34 -18.47
CA ILE A 54 3.37 2.87 -18.52
C ILE A 54 3.44 1.35 -18.75
N PHE A 55 2.67 0.56 -18.00
CA PHE A 55 2.74 -0.90 -18.13
C PHE A 55 2.12 -1.43 -19.42
N LYS A 56 1.08 -0.76 -19.94
CA LYS A 56 0.53 -1.08 -21.27
C LYS A 56 1.53 -0.78 -22.38
N GLU A 57 2.21 0.36 -22.33
CA GLU A 57 3.27 0.72 -23.30
C GLU A 57 4.45 -0.25 -23.24
N ALA A 58 4.77 -0.78 -22.07
CA ALA A 58 5.76 -1.83 -21.89
C ALA A 58 5.28 -3.24 -22.31
N GLY A 59 4.07 -3.38 -22.84
CA GLY A 59 3.54 -4.64 -23.39
C GLY A 59 2.90 -5.58 -22.36
N TYR A 60 2.68 -5.16 -21.12
CA TYR A 60 2.05 -6.00 -20.09
C TYR A 60 0.52 -5.98 -20.19
N LYS A 61 -0.11 -7.08 -19.80
CA LYS A 61 -1.55 -7.11 -19.52
C LYS A 61 -1.81 -6.31 -18.25
N VAL A 62 -2.72 -5.34 -18.32
CA VAL A 62 -3.11 -4.53 -17.16
C VAL A 62 -4.60 -4.68 -16.89
N GLU A 63 -4.93 -5.06 -15.66
CA GLU A 63 -6.30 -5.22 -15.18
C GLU A 63 -6.63 -4.23 -14.06
N VAL A 64 -7.87 -3.75 -14.06
CA VAL A 64 -8.38 -2.86 -13.02
C VAL A 64 -9.14 -3.72 -12.01
N PRO A 65 -8.67 -3.85 -10.75
CA PRO A 65 -9.38 -4.67 -9.76
C PRO A 65 -10.78 -4.09 -9.44
N PRO A 66 -11.74 -4.86 -8.90
CA PRO A 66 -13.04 -4.32 -8.47
C PRO A 66 -12.87 -3.40 -7.25
N PRO A 67 -13.52 -2.22 -7.17
CA PRO A 67 -13.42 -1.35 -6.00
C PRO A 67 -13.97 -2.06 -4.76
N PHE A 68 -13.40 -1.77 -3.59
CA PHE A 68 -13.85 -2.33 -2.32
C PHE A 68 -14.06 -1.19 -1.31
N ASN A 69 -15.31 -0.94 -0.93
CA ASN A 69 -15.79 0.00 0.10
C ASN A 69 -14.86 1.22 0.31
N ARG A 70 -14.63 2.02 -0.73
CA ARG A 70 -13.64 3.11 -0.73
C ARG A 70 -13.94 4.24 0.25
N GLU A 71 -15.20 4.41 0.63
CA GLU A 71 -15.59 5.40 1.64
C GLU A 71 -15.09 5.00 3.04
N LYS A 72 -15.04 3.70 3.31
CA LYS A 72 -14.59 3.14 4.59
C LYS A 72 -13.09 2.83 4.59
N TYR A 73 -12.60 2.11 3.58
CA TYR A 73 -11.21 1.64 3.51
C TYR A 73 -10.34 2.58 2.66
N ASN A 74 -10.03 3.74 3.23
CA ASN A 74 -9.20 4.76 2.60
C ASN A 74 -8.11 5.25 3.56
N SER A 75 -6.86 5.22 3.10
CA SER A 75 -5.70 5.67 3.88
C SER A 75 -5.80 7.13 4.35
N THR A 76 -6.39 8.02 3.55
CA THR A 76 -6.59 9.43 3.92
C THR A 76 -7.56 9.56 5.09
N TYR A 77 -8.66 8.80 5.06
CA TYR A 77 -9.64 8.77 6.15
C TYR A 77 -9.05 8.16 7.42
N ILE A 78 -8.37 7.00 7.31
CA ILE A 78 -7.72 6.34 8.43
C ILE A 78 -6.66 7.26 9.07
N ARG A 79 -5.81 7.93 8.27
CA ARG A 79 -4.83 8.89 8.79
C ARG A 79 -5.50 10.07 9.49
N ARG A 80 -6.62 10.59 8.97
CA ARG A 80 -7.40 11.65 9.63
C ARG A 80 -7.87 11.20 11.02
N LEU A 81 -8.43 9.99 11.15
CA LEU A 81 -8.86 9.46 12.45
C LEU A 81 -7.68 9.33 13.43
N ILE A 82 -6.53 8.85 12.98
CA ILE A 82 -5.30 8.77 13.80
C ILE A 82 -4.89 10.16 14.31
N ILE A 83 -4.93 11.17 13.44
CA ILE A 83 -4.57 12.56 13.75
C ILE A 83 -5.54 13.14 14.78
N LEU A 84 -6.85 12.91 14.61
CA LEU A 84 -7.91 13.38 15.51
C LEU A 84 -8.03 12.54 16.79
N ASN A 85 -7.20 11.52 16.97
CA ASN A 85 -7.27 10.56 18.08
C ASN A 85 -8.64 9.84 18.19
N GLU A 86 -9.28 9.61 17.04
CA GLU A 86 -10.53 8.85 16.91
C GLU A 86 -10.25 7.35 16.67
N ASN A 87 -11.26 6.48 16.84
CA ASN A 87 -11.07 5.03 16.66
C ASN A 87 -10.92 4.66 15.16
N TRP A 88 -9.80 4.05 14.81
CA TRP A 88 -9.49 3.52 13.48
C TRP A 88 -9.11 2.03 13.49
N SER A 89 -9.12 1.39 14.67
CA SER A 89 -8.62 0.02 14.86
C SER A 89 -9.38 -1.01 14.03
N GLU A 90 -10.69 -0.82 13.84
CA GLU A 90 -11.56 -1.69 13.05
C GLU A 90 -11.44 -1.49 11.53
N LEU A 91 -10.71 -0.45 11.10
CA LEU A 91 -10.52 -0.15 9.67
C LEU A 91 -9.29 -0.82 9.07
N VAL A 92 -8.50 -1.52 9.89
CA VAL A 92 -7.30 -2.24 9.48
C VAL A 92 -7.25 -3.62 10.13
N PRO A 93 -6.52 -4.59 9.56
CA PRO A 93 -6.25 -5.85 10.24
C PRO A 93 -5.54 -5.64 11.58
N LYS A 94 -5.82 -6.48 12.57
CA LYS A 94 -5.22 -6.38 13.92
C LYS A 94 -3.70 -6.27 13.89
N ALA A 95 -3.04 -7.06 13.04
CA ALA A 95 -1.59 -7.03 12.85
C ALA A 95 -1.04 -5.66 12.41
N VAL A 96 -1.85 -4.87 11.71
CA VAL A 96 -1.49 -3.50 11.29
C VAL A 96 -1.62 -2.54 12.45
N TYR A 97 -2.74 -2.59 13.18
CA TYR A 97 -2.96 -1.76 14.36
C TYR A 97 -1.84 -1.97 15.39
N ASP A 98 -1.58 -3.23 15.76
CA ASP A 98 -0.54 -3.61 16.71
C ASP A 98 0.85 -3.12 16.26
N PHE A 99 1.15 -3.23 14.95
CA PHE A 99 2.42 -2.74 14.40
C PHE A 99 2.56 -1.22 14.52
N ILE A 100 1.51 -0.45 14.19
CA ILE A 100 1.57 1.01 14.26
C ILE A 100 1.75 1.46 15.71
N ILE A 101 0.96 0.94 16.66
CA ILE A 101 1.04 1.31 18.08
C ILE A 101 2.42 0.92 18.67
N LYS A 102 2.89 -0.30 18.40
CA LYS A 102 4.21 -0.76 18.87
C LYS A 102 5.36 0.16 18.42
N ASN A 103 5.26 0.71 17.22
CA ASN A 103 6.29 1.58 16.64
C ASN A 103 6.00 3.08 16.84
N LYS A 104 5.01 3.44 17.69
CA LYS A 104 4.59 4.82 17.94
C LYS A 104 4.26 5.59 16.66
N GLY A 105 3.74 4.89 15.64
CA GLY A 105 3.46 5.48 14.33
C GLY A 105 2.30 6.48 14.37
N ASP A 106 1.34 6.26 15.26
CA ASP A 106 0.23 7.15 15.54
C ASP A 106 0.70 8.45 16.22
N GLN A 107 1.61 8.35 17.19
CA GLN A 107 2.24 9.49 17.85
C GLN A 107 3.04 10.31 16.85
N ARG A 108 3.92 9.65 16.08
CA ARG A 108 4.71 10.28 15.02
C ARG A 108 3.84 11.02 14.01
N LEU A 109 2.71 10.44 13.60
CA LEU A 109 1.81 11.09 12.64
C LEU A 109 1.20 12.37 13.22
N ARG A 110 0.80 12.35 14.50
CA ARG A 110 0.30 13.55 15.19
C ARG A 110 1.38 14.61 15.38
N GLU A 111 2.61 14.21 15.69
CA GLU A 111 3.76 15.11 15.83
C GLU A 111 4.10 15.81 14.52
N ILE A 112 4.16 15.08 13.39
CA ILE A 112 4.50 15.66 12.07
C ILE A 112 3.43 16.64 11.57
N VAL A 113 2.15 16.39 11.90
CA VAL A 113 1.03 17.26 11.50
C VAL A 113 0.85 18.42 12.48
N GLY A 114 1.29 18.27 13.72
CA GLY A 114 1.31 19.33 14.72
C GLY A 114 2.23 20.46 14.27
N THR A 115 1.67 21.66 14.17
CA THR A 115 2.48 22.87 13.94
C THR A 115 3.35 23.13 15.17
N ASP A 116 4.60 23.54 14.95
CA ASP A 116 5.42 24.14 16.00
C ASP A 116 4.62 25.29 16.65
N LYS A 117 4.41 25.22 17.96
CA LYS A 117 3.91 26.34 18.76
C LYS A 117 5.08 27.07 19.40
#